data_AF-A0A3D8I1V1-F1
#
_entry.id   AF-A0A3D8I1V1-F1
#
_cell.length_a   1.000
_cell.length_b   1.000
_cell.length_c   1.000
_cell.angle_alpha   90.00
_cell.angle_beta   90.00
_cell.angle_gamma   90.00
#
_symmetry.space_group_name_H-M   'P 1'
#
loop_
_entity.id
_entity.type
_entity.pdbx_description
1 polymer ?
#
loop_
_entity_poly.entity_id
_entity_poly.type
_entity_poly.pdbx_seq_one_letter_code
_entity_poly.pdbx_strand_id
1 'polypeptide(L)'
;MVLDKFIPPYINFIDKYFDINNHHFIIFADSNTLQSYPITQSKNITFINQKYHFKILKLFYIVCKIQSARKIFIHGLWIHHINIILTFMFWNLKKCYLAIWGGGFILL
;
A
#
# COMPACT_ATOMS: atom_id res chain seq x y z
N MET A 1 -2.73 -7.06 -2.53
CA MET A 1 -3.55 -6.78 -3.72
C MET A 1 -2.61 -6.88 -4.90
N VAL A 2 -2.84 -7.85 -5.78
CA VAL A 2 -2.29 -7.85 -7.13
C VAL A 2 -2.60 -6.47 -7.75
N LEU A 3 -1.63 -5.84 -8.42
CA LEU A 3 -1.84 -4.53 -9.03
C LEU A 3 -3.16 -4.52 -9.83
N ASP A 4 -4.05 -3.60 -9.52
CA ASP A 4 -5.34 -3.45 -10.19
C ASP A 4 -5.36 -2.14 -11.00
N LYS A 5 -6.20 -2.08 -12.03
CA LYS A 5 -6.34 -0.94 -12.96
C LYS A 5 -6.60 0.41 -12.28
N PHE A 6 -7.00 0.38 -11.01
CA PHE A 6 -7.33 1.54 -10.19
C PHE A 6 -6.13 2.18 -9.49
N ILE A 7 -4.99 1.48 -9.37
CA ILE A 7 -3.80 1.99 -8.67
C ILE A 7 -3.11 3.13 -9.42
N PRO A 8 -2.83 3.06 -10.74
CA PRO A 8 -2.23 4.18 -11.46
C PRO A 8 -3.09 5.45 -11.42
N PRO A 9 -4.42 5.41 -11.68
CA PRO A 9 -5.29 6.58 -11.54
C PRO A 9 -5.30 7.17 -10.13
N TYR A 10 -5.25 6.32 -9.09
CA TYR A 10 -5.16 6.77 -7.71
C TYR A 10 -3.89 7.58 -7.47
N ILE A 11 -2.73 7.06 -7.88
CA ILE A 11 -1.45 7.74 -7.72
C ILE A 11 -1.45 9.06 -8.49
N ASN A 12 -1.95 9.08 -9.73
CA ASN A 12 -2.05 10.30 -10.53
C ASN A 12 -2.99 11.34 -9.90
N PHE A 13 -4.08 10.90 -9.26
CA PHE A 13 -4.94 11.82 -8.52
C PHE A 13 -4.23 12.42 -7.32
N ILE A 14 -3.50 11.61 -6.55
CA ILE A 14 -2.72 12.12 -5.41
C ILE A 14 -1.65 13.09 -5.91
N ASP A 15 -0.93 12.76 -6.96
CA ASP A 15 0.09 13.64 -7.56
C ASP A 15 -0.49 14.99 -8.04
N LYS A 16 -1.70 14.95 -8.61
CA LYS A 16 -2.37 16.14 -9.14
C LYS A 16 -2.89 17.09 -8.06
N TYR A 17 -3.39 16.56 -6.94
CA TYR A 17 -4.14 17.35 -5.95
C TYR A 17 -3.45 17.45 -4.58
N PHE A 18 -2.42 16.65 -4.32
CA PHE A 18 -1.69 16.60 -3.05
C PHE A 18 -0.18 16.60 -3.31
N ASP A 19 0.61 17.04 -2.32
CA ASP A 19 2.06 16.97 -2.43
C ASP A 19 2.54 15.52 -2.28
N ILE A 20 2.83 14.88 -3.41
CA ILE A 20 3.24 13.49 -3.49
C ILE A 20 4.50 13.18 -2.66
N ASN A 21 5.33 14.17 -2.33
CA ASN A 21 6.52 13.99 -1.50
C ASN A 21 6.20 13.64 -0.05
N ASN A 22 5.00 13.98 0.41
CA ASN A 22 4.50 13.60 1.73
C ASN A 22 3.85 12.20 1.76
N HIS A 23 3.73 11.55 0.60
CA HIS A 23 3.09 10.25 0.47
C HIS A 23 4.11 9.18 0.10
N HIS A 24 4.00 8.00 0.71
CA HIS A 24 4.79 6.83 0.34
C HIS A 24 3.86 5.66 0.03
N PHE A 25 3.91 5.14 -1.19
CA PHE A 25 3.06 4.06 -1.67
C PHE A 25 3.78 2.73 -1.58
N ILE A 26 3.20 1.77 -0.87
CA ILE A 26 3.68 0.39 -0.83
C ILE A 26 2.70 -0.46 -1.64
N ILE A 27 3.19 -1.04 -2.73
CA ILE A 27 2.37 -1.74 -3.70
C ILE A 27 2.80 -3.21 -3.77
N PHE A 28 1.84 -4.11 -3.68
CA PHE A 28 2.02 -5.56 -3.80
C PHE A 28 1.82 -6.02 -5.25
N ALA A 29 2.68 -5.59 -6.16
CA ALA A 29 2.61 -5.98 -7.57
C ALA A 29 3.68 -7.02 -7.92
N ASP A 30 3.33 -7.99 -8.76
CA ASP A 30 4.29 -8.89 -9.40
C ASP A 30 4.73 -8.30 -10.76
N SER A 31 5.80 -8.84 -11.34
CA SER A 31 6.35 -8.36 -12.61
C SER A 31 5.32 -8.33 -13.74
N ASN A 32 4.50 -9.39 -13.84
CA ASN A 32 3.46 -9.51 -14.86
C ASN A 32 2.39 -8.42 -14.71
N THR A 33 2.09 -8.01 -13.47
CA THR A 33 1.06 -7.00 -13.22
C THR A 33 1.52 -5.59 -13.60
N LEU A 34 2.81 -5.29 -13.41
CA LEU A 34 3.41 -4.02 -13.82
C LEU A 34 3.51 -3.86 -15.33
N GLN A 35 3.60 -4.97 -16.08
CA GLN A 35 3.51 -4.93 -17.53
C GLN A 35 2.11 -4.54 -18.00
N SER A 36 1.06 -5.05 -17.36
CA SER A 36 -0.33 -4.74 -17.71
C SER A 36 -0.74 -3.31 -17.30
N TYR A 37 -0.20 -2.79 -16.20
CA TYR A 37 -0.49 -1.44 -15.72
C TYR A 37 0.81 -0.71 -15.35
N PRO A 38 1.46 -0.04 -16.33
CA PRO A 38 2.71 0.65 -16.07
C PRO A 38 2.47 1.83 -15.12
N ILE A 39 3.29 1.87 -14.07
CA ILE A 39 3.35 2.99 -13.13
C ILE A 39 4.73 3.60 -13.26
N THR A 40 4.81 4.90 -13.51
CA THR A 40 6.07 5.63 -13.55
C THR A 40 6.78 5.46 -12.22
N GLN A 41 7.97 4.84 -12.23
CA GLN A 41 8.75 4.66 -11.01
C GLN A 41 9.11 6.04 -10.45
N SER A 42 8.64 6.30 -9.23
CA SER A 42 9.00 7.47 -8.44
C SER A 42 9.66 7.00 -7.14
N LYS A 43 10.51 7.85 -6.54
CA LYS A 43 11.18 7.57 -5.25
C LYS A 43 10.20 7.23 -4.13
N ASN A 44 8.94 7.65 -4.29
CA ASN A 44 7.90 7.52 -3.29
C ASN A 44 7.07 6.24 -3.44
N ILE A 45 7.38 5.40 -4.43
CA ILE A 45 6.67 4.15 -4.71
C ILE A 45 7.61 2.97 -4.47
N THR A 46 7.19 2.02 -3.63
CA THR A 46 7.92 0.78 -3.36
C THR A 46 7.09 -0.42 -3.79
N PHE A 47 7.57 -1.16 -4.79
CA PHE A 47 7.05 -2.47 -5.16
C PHE A 47 7.65 -3.54 -4.24
N ILE A 48 6.88 -3.96 -3.23
CA ILE A 48 7.41 -4.78 -2.13
C ILE A 48 7.87 -6.18 -2.58
N ASN A 49 7.22 -6.73 -3.61
CA ASN A 49 7.57 -8.05 -4.15
C ASN A 49 8.83 -8.04 -5.01
N GLN A 50 9.15 -6.91 -5.65
CA GLN A 50 10.40 -6.75 -6.40
C GLN A 50 11.57 -6.40 -5.48
N LYS A 51 11.31 -5.61 -4.43
CA LYS A 51 12.37 -5.10 -3.54
C LYS A 51 12.90 -6.14 -2.56
N TYR A 52 12.05 -7.04 -2.07
CA TYR A 52 12.43 -8.03 -1.06
C TYR A 52 11.97 -9.42 -1.50
N HIS A 53 12.89 -10.37 -1.60
CA HIS A 53 12.54 -11.77 -1.91
C HIS A 53 12.04 -12.52 -0.67
N PHE A 54 12.66 -12.28 0.49
CA PHE A 54 12.30 -12.96 1.73
C PHE A 54 11.07 -12.34 2.40
N LYS A 55 10.11 -13.19 2.79
CA LYS A 55 8.86 -12.76 3.47
C LYS A 55 9.14 -11.95 4.75
N ILE A 56 10.15 -12.34 5.54
CA ILE A 56 10.48 -11.65 6.78
C ILE A 56 10.95 -10.21 6.56
N LEU A 57 11.74 -9.96 5.50
CA LEU A 57 12.22 -8.63 5.15
C LEU A 57 11.08 -7.72 4.68
N LYS A 58 10.15 -8.27 3.87
CA LYS A 58 8.92 -7.55 3.49
C LYS A 58 8.16 -7.10 4.73
N LEU A 59 8.00 -8.01 5.67
CA LEU A 59 7.28 -7.79 6.92
C LEU A 59 7.91 -6.68 7.74
N PHE A 60 9.21 -6.81 7.99
CA PHE A 60 9.98 -5.86 8.78
C PHE A 60 9.90 -4.45 8.17
N TYR A 61 10.09 -4.34 6.85
CA TYR A 61 9.97 -3.07 6.15
C TYR A 61 8.58 -2.43 6.33
N ILE A 62 7.51 -3.21 6.20
CA ILE A 62 6.14 -2.72 6.37
C ILE A 62 5.91 -2.27 7.82
N VAL A 63 6.36 -3.04 8.81
CA VAL A 63 6.26 -2.67 10.23
C VAL A 63 6.98 -1.34 10.49
N CYS A 64 8.20 -1.16 10.00
CA CYS A 64 8.94 0.09 10.13
C CYS A 64 8.20 1.28 9.49
N LYS A 65 7.59 1.07 8.31
CA LYS A 65 6.79 2.10 7.64
C LYS A 65 5.50 2.42 8.40
N ILE A 66 4.82 1.40 8.94
CA ILE A 66 3.64 1.58 9.79
C ILE A 66 4.02 2.35 11.06
N GLN A 67 5.17 2.08 11.68
CA GLN A 67 5.58 2.79 12.90
C GLN A 67 5.92 4.26 12.63
N SER A 68 6.70 4.53 11.59
CA SER A 68 7.15 5.90 11.24
C SER A 68 6.08 6.78 10.58
N ALA A 69 5.07 6.19 9.93
CA ALA A 69 4.02 6.96 9.27
C ALA A 69 3.12 7.69 10.28
N ARG A 70 2.77 8.95 9.97
CA ARG A 70 1.79 9.75 10.72
C ARG A 70 0.36 9.29 10.47
N LYS A 71 0.05 8.97 9.22
CA LYS A 71 -1.24 8.43 8.76
C LYS A 71 -0.99 7.33 7.75
N ILE A 72 -1.77 6.27 7.81
CA ILE A 72 -1.65 5.10 6.94
C ILE A 72 -2.99 4.91 6.25
N PHE A 73 -2.98 4.91 4.92
CA PHE A 73 -4.16 4.62 4.12
C PHE A 73 -4.06 3.20 3.58
N ILE A 74 -4.95 2.33 4.02
CA ILE A 74 -5.04 0.93 3.61
C ILE A 74 -6.11 0.87 2.54
N HIS A 75 -5.75 0.43 1.34
CA HIS A 75 -6.71 0.33 0.24
C HIS A 75 -7.55 -0.96 0.28
N GLY A 76 -7.15 -1.94 1.10
CA GLY A 76 -7.95 -3.11 1.41
C GLY A 76 -7.20 -4.12 2.27
N LEU A 77 -7.94 -4.93 3.03
CA LEU A 77 -7.43 -5.94 3.96
C LEU A 77 -7.29 -7.32 3.31
N TRP A 78 -6.89 -7.36 2.03
CA TRP A 78 -6.84 -8.58 1.22
C TRP A 78 -5.64 -9.49 1.56
N ILE A 79 -4.72 -9.03 2.38
CA ILE A 79 -3.46 -9.71 2.65
C ILE A 79 -3.46 -10.19 4.10
N HIS A 80 -3.78 -11.47 4.31
CA HIS A 80 -3.93 -12.06 5.66
C HIS A 80 -2.73 -11.81 6.58
N HIS A 81 -1.50 -11.94 6.08
CA HIS A 81 -0.31 -11.72 6.90
C HIS A 81 -0.16 -10.27 7.37
N ILE A 82 -0.62 -9.30 6.58
CA ILE A 82 -0.62 -7.89 6.97
C ILE A 82 -1.72 -7.61 7.99
N ASN A 83 -2.90 -8.22 7.82
CA ASN A 83 -3.99 -8.11 8.78
C ASN A 83 -3.57 -8.61 10.17
N ILE A 84 -2.89 -9.76 10.24
CA ILE A 84 -2.38 -10.32 11.50
C ILE A 84 -1.46 -9.32 12.21
N ILE A 85 -0.55 -8.67 11.48
CA ILE A 85 0.37 -7.68 12.05
C ILE A 85 -0.36 -6.45 12.54
N LEU A 86 -1.33 -5.95 11.77
CA LEU A 86 -2.18 -4.85 12.20
C LEU A 86 -2.91 -5.18 13.50
N THR A 87 -3.38 -6.42 13.67
CA THR A 87 -4.00 -6.89 14.92
C THR A 87 -3.01 -6.88 16.09
N PHE A 88 -1.77 -7.36 15.89
CA PHE A 88 -0.73 -7.29 16.93
C PHE A 88 -0.29 -5.85 17.24
N MET A 89 -0.39 -4.95 16.26
CA MET A 89 -0.03 -3.53 16.39
C MET A 89 -1.27 -2.66 16.69
N PHE A 90 -2.14 -3.11 17.60
CA PHE A 90 -3.43 -2.45 17.85
C PHE A 90 -3.32 -0.95 18.21
N TRP A 91 -2.23 -0.55 18.88
CA TRP A 91 -1.94 0.85 19.22
C TRP A 91 -1.80 1.76 17.99
N ASN A 92 -1.32 1.19 16.88
CA ASN A 92 -1.11 1.89 15.62
C ASN A 92 -2.39 1.98 14.78
N LEU A 93 -3.48 1.30 15.18
CA LEU A 93 -4.75 1.33 14.42
C LEU A 93 -5.38 2.72 14.39
N LYS A 94 -5.15 3.56 15.41
CA LYS A 94 -5.68 4.94 15.47
C LYS A 94 -5.25 5.83 14.30
N LYS A 95 -4.16 5.46 13.60
CA LYS A 95 -3.64 6.17 12.43
C LYS A 95 -3.86 5.41 11.12
N CYS A 96 -4.52 4.25 11.15
CA CYS A 96 -4.87 3.46 9.98
C CYS A 96 -6.27 3.84 9.51
N TYR A 97 -6.38 4.26 8.26
CA TYR A 97 -7.61 4.64 7.59
C TYR A 97 -7.83 3.71 6.42
N LEU A 98 -9.03 3.14 6.30
CA LEU A 98 -9.40 2.37 5.13
C LEU A 98 -9.79 3.34 4.01
N ALA A 99 -8.99 3.39 2.95
CA ALA A 99 -9.26 4.19 1.77
C ALA A 99 -10.01 3.35 0.74
N ILE A 100 -11.32 3.51 0.71
CA ILE A 100 -12.19 2.86 -0.28
C ILE A 100 -12.12 3.68 -1.56
N TRP A 101 -11.70 3.06 -2.65
CA TRP A 101 -11.64 3.68 -3.96
C TRP A 101 -12.13 2.68 -5.00
N GLY A 102 -13.08 3.09 -5.84
CA GLY A 102 -13.82 2.17 -6.71
C GLY A 102 -14.91 1.39 -5.95
N GLY A 103 -15.36 0.25 -6.52
CA GLY A 103 -16.50 -0.54 -6.03
C GLY A 103 -16.21 -1.45 -4.81
N GLY A 104 -15.34 -1.02 -3.89
CA GLY A 104 -15.05 -1.79 -2.67
C GLY A 104 -16.26 -1.83 -1.74
N PHE A 105 -16.92 -2.99 -1.65
CA PHE A 105 -18.07 -3.23 -0.76
C PHE A 105 -17.69 -3.07 0.72
N ILE A 106 -18.50 -2.30 1.44
CA ILE A 106 -18.58 -2.30 2.91
C ILE A 106 -19.43 -3.50 3.32
N LEU A 107 -18.85 -4.44 4.07
CA LEU A 107 -19.62 -5.25 5.01
C LEU A 107 -19.55 -4.49 6.34
N LEU A 108 -20.65 -3.82 6.67
CA LEU A 108 -20.95 -3.32 8.01
C LEU A 108 -21.21 -4.51 8.95
#